data_AF-A0A9D5Z8M4-F1
#
_entry.id   AF-A0A9D5Z8M4-F1
#
_cell.length_a   1.000
_cell.length_b   1.000
_cell.length_c   1.000
_cell.angle_alpha   90.00
_cell.angle_beta   90.00
_cell.angle_gamma   90.00
#
_symmetry.space_group_name_H-M   'P 1'
#
loop_
_entity.id
_entity.type
_entity.pdbx_description
1 polymer ?
#
loop_
_entity_poly.entity_id
_entity_poly.type
_entity_poly.pdbx_seq_one_letter_code
_entity_poly.pdbx_strand_id
1 'polypeptide(L)'
;MLHVARFIRNTPAKGLQAYFQGNGFHVSDIDWEEQEEKIGTPLLKVVDVLDDDRRAVLSVDAARIDEMADELGQETMWSVVKDQDAFGELENPYARATWMFLNDPEAFQRAEEIRYTDSHRLGRMWDGFVGPPMATVSMNSDHHRQFEARIRNLFRTGQVKVEVYYRTRAHMDDESHLVQVMVYREGLPDSFLEFQEGELARRNRRPVLEFALTYQSDDGVIEVISQGRESREEIARMFAETLLQTQIQTARVPLRRYDLSSLASPREFPTEPKDGIESVKVVMLQLQPLDHGPERITFETNRRTDQSIYERLWDWFETNNPLTGHFRIQVAKVSIQFHPEKGGRRGKILTIRLALPNGCNLKGTTDKERLICEKYLALWGLVKDL
;
A
#
# COMPACT_ATOMS: atom_id res chain seq x y z
N MET A 1 -5.49 -21.62 -15.75
CA MET A 1 -4.77 -21.64 -17.05
C MET A 1 -3.88 -20.43 -17.31
N LEU A 2 -4.35 -19.17 -17.14
CA LEU A 2 -3.49 -18.01 -17.47
C LEU A 2 -2.17 -17.98 -16.68
N HIS A 3 -2.22 -18.13 -15.36
CA HIS A 3 -1.02 -18.15 -14.51
C HIS A 3 -0.09 -19.32 -14.86
N VAL A 4 -0.62 -20.52 -15.07
CA VAL A 4 0.16 -21.70 -15.48
C VAL A 4 0.89 -21.45 -16.81
N ALA A 5 0.22 -20.87 -17.80
CA ALA A 5 0.84 -20.57 -19.08
C ALA A 5 1.93 -19.49 -18.98
N ARG A 6 1.75 -18.48 -18.12
CA ARG A 6 2.77 -17.46 -17.85
C ARG A 6 3.96 -18.03 -17.10
N PHE A 7 3.72 -18.82 -16.06
CA PHE A 7 4.75 -19.54 -15.31
C PHE A 7 5.61 -20.39 -16.24
N ILE A 8 5.01 -21.24 -17.07
CA ILE A 8 5.74 -22.10 -18.02
C ILE A 8 6.49 -21.29 -19.08
N ARG A 9 5.93 -20.19 -19.56
CA ARG A 9 6.54 -19.40 -20.64
C ARG A 9 7.73 -18.55 -20.17
N ASN A 10 7.67 -18.06 -18.94
CA ASN A 10 8.61 -17.03 -18.46
C ASN A 10 9.66 -17.58 -17.48
N THR A 11 9.48 -18.78 -16.95
CA THR A 11 10.44 -19.40 -16.03
C THR A 11 11.54 -20.12 -16.83
N PRO A 12 12.83 -19.91 -16.52
CA PRO A 12 13.93 -20.62 -17.16
C PRO A 12 13.82 -22.14 -17.02
N ALA A 13 14.41 -22.88 -17.97
CA ALA A 13 14.30 -24.33 -18.07
C ALA A 13 14.70 -25.05 -16.77
N LYS A 14 15.80 -24.62 -16.15
CA LYS A 14 16.30 -25.16 -14.87
C LYS A 14 15.28 -25.00 -13.73
N GLY A 15 14.61 -23.85 -13.67
CA GLY A 15 13.60 -23.57 -12.65
C GLY A 15 12.35 -24.44 -12.84
N LEU A 16 11.89 -24.59 -14.08
CA LEU A 16 10.79 -25.49 -14.42
C LEU A 16 11.15 -26.95 -14.10
N GLN A 17 12.34 -27.40 -14.47
CA GLN A 17 12.81 -28.75 -14.16
C GLN A 17 12.77 -29.03 -12.66
N ALA A 18 13.37 -28.12 -11.86
CA ALA A 18 13.38 -28.23 -10.40
C ALA A 18 11.97 -28.27 -9.81
N TYR A 19 11.05 -27.42 -10.30
CA TYR A 19 9.66 -27.41 -9.84
C TYR A 19 8.93 -28.72 -10.15
N PHE A 20 8.96 -29.18 -11.41
CA PHE A 20 8.19 -30.35 -11.83
C PHE A 20 8.74 -31.64 -11.19
N GLN A 21 10.06 -31.80 -11.14
CA GLN A 21 10.68 -32.97 -10.49
C GLN A 21 10.52 -32.95 -8.97
N GLY A 22 10.71 -31.79 -8.33
CA GLY A 22 10.61 -31.64 -6.87
C GLY A 22 9.20 -31.87 -6.33
N ASN A 23 8.15 -31.56 -7.11
CA ASN A 23 6.75 -31.74 -6.71
C ASN A 23 6.13 -33.07 -7.21
N GLY A 24 6.96 -33.97 -7.75
CA GLY A 24 6.54 -35.31 -8.15
C GLY A 24 5.68 -35.36 -9.42
N PHE A 25 5.74 -34.34 -10.28
CA PHE A 25 5.13 -34.40 -11.60
C PHE A 25 5.98 -35.29 -12.50
N HIS A 26 5.35 -36.26 -13.17
CA HIS A 26 6.04 -37.16 -14.09
C HIS A 26 6.20 -36.47 -15.44
N VAL A 27 7.43 -36.08 -15.76
CA VAL A 27 7.78 -35.34 -16.98
C VAL A 27 8.94 -36.06 -17.67
N SER A 28 8.66 -37.21 -18.30
CA SER A 28 9.68 -38.08 -18.93
C SER A 28 10.09 -37.64 -20.34
N ASP A 29 9.23 -36.87 -21.01
CA ASP A 29 9.34 -36.61 -22.45
C ASP A 29 9.86 -35.19 -22.76
N ILE A 30 10.43 -34.51 -21.77
CA ILE A 30 10.98 -33.15 -21.89
C ILE A 30 12.50 -33.22 -21.88
N ASP A 31 13.11 -32.73 -22.96
CA ASP A 31 14.54 -32.46 -23.01
C ASP A 31 14.82 -31.09 -22.38
N TRP A 32 15.32 -31.12 -21.14
CA TRP A 32 15.63 -29.91 -20.37
C TRP A 32 16.90 -29.19 -20.85
N GLU A 33 17.70 -29.83 -21.70
CA GLU A 33 18.91 -29.24 -22.32
C GLU A 33 18.59 -28.57 -23.66
N GLU A 34 17.35 -28.65 -24.15
CA GLU A 34 16.92 -27.96 -25.37
C GLU A 34 16.76 -26.43 -25.14
N GLN A 35 16.68 -25.67 -26.24
CA GLN A 35 16.38 -24.23 -26.19
C GLN A 35 15.07 -23.97 -25.45
N GLU A 36 15.07 -23.02 -24.51
CA GLU A 36 13.95 -22.75 -23.61
C GLU A 36 12.62 -22.48 -24.33
N GLU A 37 12.66 -21.79 -25.47
CA GLU A 37 11.50 -21.49 -26.32
C GLU A 37 10.75 -22.75 -26.79
N LYS A 38 11.45 -23.89 -26.83
CA LYS A 38 10.91 -25.17 -27.28
C LYS A 38 10.38 -26.03 -26.13
N ILE A 39 10.70 -25.72 -24.87
CA ILE A 39 10.26 -26.48 -23.69
C ILE A 39 8.81 -26.16 -23.33
N GLY A 40 8.38 -24.91 -23.53
CA GLY A 40 7.07 -24.45 -23.04
C GLY A 40 5.86 -25.17 -23.66
N THR A 41 5.85 -25.42 -24.97
CA THR A 41 4.71 -26.08 -25.63
C THR A 41 4.58 -27.56 -25.23
N PRO A 42 5.64 -28.38 -25.25
CA PRO A 42 5.62 -29.73 -24.69
C PRO A 42 5.16 -29.78 -23.22
N LEU A 43 5.65 -28.87 -22.37
CA LEU A 43 5.27 -28.85 -20.96
C LEU A 43 3.78 -28.51 -20.76
N LEU A 44 3.21 -27.60 -21.57
CA LEU A 44 1.77 -27.35 -21.57
C LEU A 44 0.95 -28.58 -21.95
N LYS A 45 1.42 -29.41 -22.89
CA LYS A 45 0.75 -30.68 -23.23
C LYS A 45 0.78 -31.67 -22.07
N VAL A 46 1.86 -31.68 -21.27
CA VAL A 46 1.92 -32.47 -20.03
C VAL A 46 0.86 -31.98 -19.04
N VAL A 47 0.68 -30.66 -18.91
CA VAL A 47 -0.38 -30.08 -18.06
C VAL A 47 -1.79 -30.46 -18.52
N ASP A 48 -2.02 -30.56 -19.83
CA ASP A 48 -3.32 -30.93 -20.42
C ASP A 48 -3.74 -32.38 -20.10
N VAL A 49 -2.78 -33.25 -19.73
CA VAL A 49 -3.04 -34.66 -19.38
C VAL A 49 -2.95 -34.95 -17.88
N LEU A 50 -2.62 -33.96 -17.04
CA LEU A 50 -2.67 -34.11 -15.58
C LEU A 50 -4.11 -34.39 -15.12
N ASP A 51 -4.24 -35.21 -14.07
CA ASP A 51 -5.48 -35.33 -13.32
C ASP A 51 -5.86 -33.99 -12.66
N ASP A 52 -7.14 -33.85 -12.32
CA ASP A 52 -7.69 -32.58 -11.84
C ASP A 52 -7.04 -32.13 -10.51
N ASP A 53 -6.68 -33.06 -9.62
CA ASP A 53 -6.02 -32.74 -8.35
C ASP A 53 -4.61 -32.18 -8.60
N ARG A 54 -3.81 -32.85 -9.44
CA ARG A 54 -2.47 -32.37 -9.82
C ARG A 54 -2.52 -31.04 -10.58
N ARG A 55 -3.50 -30.86 -11.46
CA ARG A 55 -3.71 -29.59 -12.17
C ARG A 55 -4.10 -28.47 -11.22
N ALA A 56 -4.90 -28.76 -10.19
CA ALA A 56 -5.27 -27.78 -9.16
C ALA A 56 -4.05 -27.34 -8.36
N VAL A 57 -3.20 -28.28 -7.91
CA VAL A 57 -1.94 -27.98 -7.22
C VAL A 57 -1.05 -27.06 -8.06
N LEU A 58 -0.76 -27.45 -9.31
CA LEU A 58 0.04 -26.64 -10.23
C LEU A 58 -0.57 -25.25 -10.46
N SER A 59 -1.90 -25.16 -10.55
CA SER A 59 -2.59 -23.89 -10.77
C SER A 59 -2.44 -22.94 -9.59
N VAL A 60 -2.46 -23.44 -8.36
CA VAL A 60 -2.25 -22.65 -7.14
C VAL A 60 -0.80 -22.16 -7.07
N ASP A 61 0.16 -23.06 -7.25
CA ASP A 61 1.59 -22.71 -7.19
C ASP A 61 1.97 -21.71 -8.28
N ALA A 62 1.53 -21.94 -9.51
CA ALA A 62 1.78 -21.04 -10.62
C ALA A 62 1.15 -19.65 -10.41
N ALA A 63 -0.01 -19.57 -9.75
CA ALA A 63 -0.62 -18.28 -9.41
C ALA A 63 0.23 -17.52 -8.39
N ARG A 64 0.68 -18.19 -7.32
CA ARG A 64 1.58 -17.60 -6.31
C ARG A 64 2.88 -17.09 -6.93
N ILE A 65 3.51 -17.89 -7.79
CA ILE A 65 4.75 -17.49 -8.49
C ILE A 65 4.49 -16.33 -9.46
N ASP A 66 3.41 -16.36 -10.23
CA ASP A 66 3.04 -15.30 -11.19
C ASP A 66 2.78 -13.96 -10.49
N GLU A 67 2.11 -13.99 -9.32
CA GLU A 67 1.82 -12.79 -8.53
C GLU A 67 3.07 -12.15 -7.92
N MET A 68 4.12 -12.94 -7.67
CA MET A 68 5.40 -12.46 -7.16
C MET A 68 6.39 -12.03 -8.26
N ALA A 69 6.05 -12.26 -9.54
CA ALA A 69 6.90 -11.90 -10.67
C ALA A 69 6.77 -10.43 -11.13
N ASP A 70 5.83 -9.67 -10.57
CA ASP A 70 5.69 -8.22 -10.85
C ASP A 70 6.58 -7.34 -9.97
N GLU A 71 6.63 -6.03 -10.25
CA GLU A 71 7.52 -5.08 -9.55
C GLU A 71 7.38 -5.13 -8.03
N LEU A 72 6.15 -5.08 -7.51
CA LEU A 72 5.89 -5.14 -6.06
C LEU A 72 6.25 -6.52 -5.48
N GLY A 73 5.99 -7.60 -6.22
CA GLY A 73 6.40 -8.95 -5.80
C GLY A 73 7.91 -9.07 -5.68
N GLN A 74 8.64 -8.53 -6.66
CA GLN A 74 10.10 -8.50 -6.62
C GLN A 74 10.63 -7.68 -5.45
N GLU A 75 10.13 -6.47 -5.23
CA GLU A 75 10.53 -5.59 -4.12
C GLU A 75 10.38 -6.31 -2.76
N THR A 76 9.25 -6.98 -2.55
CA THR A 76 9.02 -7.70 -1.30
C THR A 76 9.92 -8.93 -1.14
N MET A 77 10.22 -9.67 -2.21
CA MET A 77 11.20 -10.77 -2.16
C MET A 77 12.63 -10.27 -1.85
N TRP A 78 13.04 -9.14 -2.45
CA TRP A 78 14.32 -8.49 -2.15
C TRP A 78 14.46 -8.09 -0.67
N SER A 79 13.35 -7.72 -0.03
CA SER A 79 13.34 -7.33 1.38
C SER A 79 13.49 -8.50 2.37
N VAL A 80 13.30 -9.75 1.92
CA VAL A 80 13.31 -10.93 2.81
C VAL A 80 14.42 -11.93 2.48
N VAL A 81 14.99 -11.87 1.27
CA VAL A 81 16.07 -12.78 0.86
C VAL A 81 17.35 -12.50 1.64
N LYS A 82 18.02 -13.56 2.10
CA LYS A 82 19.25 -13.46 2.89
C LYS A 82 20.47 -13.09 2.05
N ASP A 83 20.57 -13.66 0.86
CA ASP A 83 21.68 -13.45 -0.07
C ASP A 83 21.17 -12.69 -1.30
N GLN A 84 21.26 -11.37 -1.22
CA GLN A 84 20.81 -10.47 -2.28
C GLN A 84 21.68 -10.59 -3.54
N ASP A 85 22.98 -10.84 -3.40
CA ASP A 85 23.89 -10.98 -4.54
C ASP A 85 23.53 -12.22 -5.37
N ALA A 86 23.41 -13.38 -4.72
CA ALA A 86 23.00 -14.61 -5.40
C ALA A 86 21.58 -14.51 -5.99
N PHE A 87 20.66 -13.82 -5.31
CA PHE A 87 19.31 -13.59 -5.81
C PHE A 87 19.30 -12.69 -7.05
N GLY A 88 20.20 -11.71 -7.12
CA GLY A 88 20.37 -10.81 -8.26
C GLY A 88 20.93 -11.46 -9.53
N GLU A 89 21.70 -12.54 -9.37
CA GLU A 89 22.23 -13.34 -10.49
C GLU A 89 21.16 -14.17 -11.22
N LEU A 90 20.00 -14.38 -10.58
CA LEU A 90 18.89 -15.11 -11.20
C LEU A 90 18.30 -14.32 -12.36
N GLU A 91 18.15 -15.00 -13.50
CA GLU A 91 17.98 -14.43 -14.83
C GLU A 91 16.80 -13.44 -14.96
N ASN A 92 15.67 -13.74 -14.32
CA ASN A 92 14.45 -12.95 -14.48
C ASN A 92 13.52 -13.05 -13.25
N PRO A 93 12.43 -12.25 -13.19
CA PRO A 93 11.50 -12.26 -12.06
C PRO A 93 10.88 -13.61 -11.73
N TYR A 94 10.57 -14.43 -12.76
CA TYR A 94 10.03 -15.78 -12.56
C TYR A 94 11.09 -16.74 -12.04
N ALA A 95 12.34 -16.61 -12.48
CA ALA A 95 13.47 -17.38 -11.94
C ALA A 95 13.62 -17.13 -10.44
N ARG A 96 13.57 -15.86 -10.02
CA ARG A 96 13.61 -15.43 -8.62
C ARG A 96 12.44 -15.96 -7.79
N ALA A 97 11.21 -15.76 -8.28
CA ALA A 97 10.00 -16.24 -7.60
C ALA A 97 9.99 -17.76 -7.46
N THR A 98 10.32 -18.49 -8.54
CA THR A 98 10.39 -19.96 -8.53
C THR A 98 11.49 -20.48 -7.62
N TRP A 99 12.67 -19.85 -7.66
CA TRP A 99 13.78 -20.25 -6.80
C TRP A 99 13.43 -20.08 -5.32
N MET A 100 12.88 -18.93 -4.92
CA MET A 100 12.48 -18.69 -3.53
C MET A 100 11.35 -19.64 -3.12
N PHE A 101 10.36 -19.85 -3.98
CA PHE A 101 9.26 -20.80 -3.75
C PHE A 101 9.77 -22.23 -3.43
N LEU A 102 10.82 -22.69 -4.10
CA LEU A 102 11.36 -24.04 -3.93
C LEU A 102 12.41 -24.15 -2.81
N ASN A 103 13.22 -23.12 -2.59
CA ASN A 103 14.40 -23.20 -1.72
C ASN A 103 14.23 -22.49 -0.38
N ASP A 104 13.34 -21.50 -0.28
CA ASP A 104 13.02 -20.79 0.96
C ASP A 104 11.50 -20.48 1.04
N PRO A 105 10.64 -21.51 1.25
CA PRO A 105 9.18 -21.32 1.30
C PRO A 105 8.72 -20.37 2.41
N GLU A 106 9.47 -20.28 3.51
CA GLU A 106 9.18 -19.34 4.61
C GLU A 106 9.42 -17.90 4.16
N ALA A 107 10.54 -17.60 3.49
CA ALA A 107 10.78 -16.28 2.91
C ALA A 107 9.77 -15.96 1.80
N PHE A 108 9.38 -16.94 0.97
CA PHE A 108 8.36 -16.74 -0.06
C PHE A 108 7.02 -16.32 0.56
N GLN A 109 6.56 -17.06 1.59
CA GLN A 109 5.35 -16.70 2.33
C GLN A 109 5.47 -15.32 2.99
N ARG A 110 6.64 -15.01 3.56
CA ARG A 110 6.92 -13.69 4.16
C ARG A 110 6.80 -12.56 3.13
N ALA A 111 7.28 -12.76 1.92
CA ALA A 111 7.12 -11.81 0.82
C ALA A 111 5.64 -11.64 0.42
N GLU A 112 4.87 -12.73 0.34
CA GLU A 112 3.42 -12.68 0.07
C GLU A 112 2.67 -11.85 1.14
N GLU A 113 2.99 -12.05 2.42
CA GLU A 113 2.39 -11.31 3.55
C GLU A 113 2.71 -9.80 3.50
N ILE A 114 3.94 -9.46 3.12
CA ILE A 114 4.37 -8.07 2.92
C ILE A 114 3.61 -7.46 1.74
N ARG A 115 3.56 -8.16 0.61
CA ARG A 115 2.83 -7.74 -0.58
C ARG A 115 1.35 -7.52 -0.30
N TYR A 116 0.71 -8.44 0.42
CA TYR A 116 -0.68 -8.30 0.86
C TYR A 116 -0.89 -6.99 1.62
N THR A 117 0.00 -6.70 2.58
CA THR A 117 -0.09 -5.52 3.42
C THR A 117 0.10 -4.23 2.61
N ASP A 118 1.12 -4.19 1.76
CA ASP A 118 1.49 -2.97 1.02
C ASP A 118 0.52 -2.69 -0.13
N SER A 119 0.03 -3.70 -0.83
CA SER A 119 -0.98 -3.55 -1.90
C SER A 119 -2.34 -3.03 -1.40
N HIS A 120 -2.68 -3.28 -0.13
CA HIS A 120 -3.93 -2.83 0.47
C HIS A 120 -3.78 -1.57 1.33
N ARG A 121 -2.54 -1.10 1.53
CA ARG A 121 -2.23 0.11 2.29
C ARG A 121 -2.86 1.33 1.63
N LEU A 122 -3.38 2.26 2.45
CA LEU A 122 -4.10 3.46 2.00
C LEU A 122 -5.36 3.17 1.13
N GLY A 123 -5.72 1.90 0.98
CA GLY A 123 -6.87 1.43 0.22
C GLY A 123 -8.13 1.29 1.08
N ARG A 124 -9.13 0.57 0.56
CA ARG A 124 -10.41 0.34 1.25
C ARG A 124 -10.27 -0.48 2.53
N MET A 125 -9.25 -1.34 2.59
CA MET A 125 -8.98 -2.23 3.71
C MET A 125 -8.18 -1.57 4.84
N TRP A 126 -7.68 -0.35 4.62
CA TRP A 126 -6.76 0.31 5.53
C TRP A 126 -7.45 1.32 6.44
N ASP A 127 -7.01 1.40 7.69
CA ASP A 127 -7.15 2.57 8.58
C ASP A 127 -5.85 2.69 9.41
N GLY A 128 -5.35 3.92 9.58
CA GLY A 128 -4.24 4.24 10.49
C GLY A 128 -4.75 4.79 11.84
N PHE A 129 -4.01 4.56 12.91
CA PHE A 129 -4.32 4.98 14.28
C PHE A 129 -3.09 5.53 15.00
N VAL A 130 -3.30 6.55 15.83
CA VAL A 130 -2.24 7.17 16.63
C VAL A 130 -1.94 6.24 17.81
N GLY A 131 -0.72 5.71 17.83
CA GLY A 131 -0.14 4.96 18.94
C GLY A 131 0.97 5.75 19.64
N PRO A 132 1.64 5.15 20.64
CA PRO A 132 2.76 5.78 21.32
C PRO A 132 3.99 5.81 20.38
N PRO A 133 4.66 6.96 20.19
CA PRO A 133 5.94 7.00 19.52
C PRO A 133 7.03 6.36 20.41
N MET A 134 8.08 5.86 19.77
CA MET A 134 9.26 5.23 20.40
C MET A 134 8.96 3.99 21.25
N ALA A 135 7.75 3.40 21.15
CA ALA A 135 7.45 2.17 21.87
C ALA A 135 8.07 0.97 21.16
N THR A 136 8.42 -0.06 21.93
CA THR A 136 8.95 -1.31 21.39
C THR A 136 7.85 -2.37 21.40
N VAL A 137 7.64 -3.04 20.26
CA VAL A 137 6.74 -4.19 20.21
C VAL A 137 7.33 -5.32 21.03
N SER A 138 6.56 -5.81 22.00
CA SER A 138 7.01 -6.86 22.90
C SER A 138 7.19 -8.19 22.19
N MET A 139 8.33 -8.84 22.43
CA MET A 139 8.61 -10.22 22.02
C MET A 139 8.30 -11.26 23.11
N ASN A 140 7.65 -10.84 24.20
CA ASN A 140 7.25 -11.76 25.26
C ASN A 140 6.06 -12.63 24.79
N SER A 141 6.24 -13.96 24.86
CA SER A 141 5.21 -14.94 24.53
C SER A 141 3.89 -14.76 25.29
N ASP A 142 3.91 -14.22 26.52
CA ASP A 142 2.70 -13.94 27.30
C ASP A 142 1.87 -12.82 26.68
N HIS A 143 2.53 -11.78 26.18
CA HIS A 143 1.87 -10.65 25.52
C HIS A 143 1.28 -11.07 24.17
N HIS A 144 1.97 -11.95 23.44
CA HIS A 144 1.47 -12.55 22.20
C HIS A 144 0.22 -13.41 22.47
N ARG A 145 0.27 -14.28 23.49
CA ARG A 145 -0.88 -15.10 23.90
C ARG A 145 -2.07 -14.26 24.36
N GLN A 146 -1.82 -13.15 25.05
CA GLN A 146 -2.88 -12.19 25.43
C GLN A 146 -3.51 -11.53 24.20
N PHE A 147 -2.69 -11.11 23.22
CA PHE A 147 -3.18 -10.55 21.96
C PHE A 147 -4.06 -11.57 21.21
N GLU A 148 -3.57 -12.80 21.01
CA GLU A 148 -4.32 -13.90 20.40
C GLU A 148 -5.66 -14.18 21.11
N ALA A 149 -5.66 -14.19 22.44
CA ALA A 149 -6.88 -14.40 23.22
C ALA A 149 -7.91 -13.30 22.99
N ARG A 150 -7.48 -12.04 22.87
CA ARG A 150 -8.39 -10.93 22.57
C ARG A 150 -8.91 -10.95 21.13
N ILE A 151 -8.08 -11.29 20.15
CA ILE A 151 -8.54 -11.53 18.77
C ILE A 151 -9.58 -12.67 18.74
N ARG A 152 -9.33 -13.76 19.45
CA ARG A 152 -10.25 -14.90 19.56
C ARG A 152 -11.62 -14.48 20.08
N ASN A 153 -11.62 -13.66 21.13
CA ASN A 153 -12.84 -13.12 21.74
C ASN A 153 -13.57 -12.14 20.81
N LEU A 154 -12.85 -11.21 20.17
CA LEU A 154 -13.43 -10.22 19.25
C LEU A 154 -14.19 -10.89 18.11
N PHE A 155 -13.56 -11.88 17.47
CA PHE A 155 -14.13 -12.55 16.30
C PHE A 155 -14.93 -13.81 16.62
N ARG A 156 -15.04 -14.18 17.91
CA ARG A 156 -15.72 -15.40 18.39
C ARG A 156 -15.28 -16.65 17.63
N THR A 157 -13.97 -16.78 17.44
CA THR A 157 -13.35 -17.87 16.65
C THR A 157 -12.69 -18.92 17.55
N GLY A 158 -12.44 -20.12 17.04
CA GLY A 158 -11.73 -21.17 17.76
C GLY A 158 -10.21 -21.03 17.69
N GLN A 159 -9.69 -20.80 16.48
CA GLN A 159 -8.25 -20.77 16.21
C GLN A 159 -7.79 -19.40 15.72
N VAL A 160 -6.64 -18.97 16.25
CA VAL A 160 -5.93 -17.75 15.87
C VAL A 160 -4.44 -18.10 15.89
N LYS A 161 -3.71 -17.66 14.86
CA LYS A 161 -2.25 -17.67 14.78
C LYS A 161 -1.80 -16.24 14.52
N VAL A 162 -0.84 -15.76 15.31
CA VAL A 162 -0.23 -14.43 15.15
C VAL A 162 1.24 -14.61 14.83
N GLU A 163 1.71 -13.89 13.80
CA GLU A 163 3.12 -13.82 13.45
C GLU A 163 3.59 -12.38 13.52
N VAL A 164 4.71 -12.14 14.20
CA VAL A 164 5.28 -10.79 14.42
C VAL A 164 6.72 -10.79 13.93
N TYR A 165 7.06 -9.83 13.08
CA TYR A 165 8.42 -9.70 12.55
C TYR A 165 8.77 -8.25 12.22
N TYR A 166 10.06 -7.95 12.27
CA TYR A 166 10.61 -6.67 11.83
C TYR A 166 10.79 -6.67 10.33
N ARG A 167 10.55 -5.52 9.69
CA ARG A 167 10.94 -5.28 8.31
C ARG A 167 11.28 -3.82 8.07
N THR A 168 11.97 -3.58 6.97
CA THR A 168 12.12 -2.24 6.40
C THR A 168 11.03 -2.01 5.35
N ARG A 169 10.70 -0.74 5.15
CA ARG A 169 9.89 -0.27 4.03
C ARG A 169 10.67 0.87 3.38
N ALA A 170 11.00 0.70 2.10
CA ALA A 170 11.63 1.76 1.33
C ALA A 170 10.62 2.91 1.12
N HIS A 171 11.06 4.13 1.39
CA HIS A 171 10.45 5.37 0.96
C HIS A 171 11.39 6.03 -0.05
N MET A 172 10.88 6.97 -0.86
CA MET A 172 11.65 7.57 -1.97
C MET A 172 13.03 8.14 -1.56
N ASP A 173 13.18 8.55 -0.29
CA ASP A 173 14.40 9.17 0.25
C ASP A 173 14.88 8.55 1.60
N ASP A 174 14.19 7.55 2.16
CA ASP A 174 14.53 6.97 3.48
C ASP A 174 14.01 5.52 3.65
N GLU A 175 14.61 4.75 4.54
CA GLU A 175 14.11 3.42 4.94
C GLU A 175 13.42 3.51 6.30
N SER A 176 12.11 3.23 6.33
CA SER A 176 11.37 3.13 7.59
C SER A 176 11.48 1.74 8.19
N HIS A 177 11.98 1.64 9.42
CA HIS A 177 11.89 0.42 10.22
C HIS A 177 10.50 0.29 10.83
N LEU A 178 9.86 -0.86 10.61
CA LEU A 178 8.54 -1.13 11.15
C LEU A 178 8.39 -2.58 11.61
N VAL A 179 7.42 -2.80 12.49
CA VAL A 179 6.99 -4.14 12.89
C VAL A 179 5.73 -4.48 12.12
N GLN A 180 5.69 -5.66 11.50
CA GLN A 180 4.49 -6.20 10.89
C GLN A 180 3.95 -7.35 11.74
N VAL A 181 2.63 -7.39 11.87
CA VAL A 181 1.88 -8.45 12.54
C VAL A 181 0.89 -9.05 11.56
N MET A 182 1.06 -10.32 11.22
CA MET A 182 0.08 -11.09 10.46
C MET A 182 -0.81 -11.87 11.42
N VAL A 183 -2.12 -11.80 11.19
CA VAL A 183 -3.10 -12.53 12.02
C VAL A 183 -3.95 -13.41 11.13
N TYR A 184 -3.87 -14.72 11.37
CA TYR A 184 -4.70 -15.74 10.73
C TYR A 184 -5.73 -16.21 11.74
N ARG A 185 -7.01 -16.14 11.38
CA ARG A 185 -8.10 -16.61 12.24
C ARG A 185 -9.05 -17.54 11.50
N GLU A 186 -9.63 -18.48 12.22
CA GLU A 186 -10.66 -19.34 11.66
C GLU A 186 -11.96 -18.54 11.42
N GLY A 187 -12.55 -18.71 10.24
CA GLY A 187 -13.84 -18.16 9.84
C GLY A 187 -15.01 -19.07 10.27
N LEU A 188 -16.24 -18.61 10.00
CA LEU A 188 -17.42 -19.43 10.23
C LEU A 188 -17.39 -20.66 9.31
N PRO A 189 -17.88 -21.84 9.76
CA PRO A 189 -18.02 -23.00 8.90
C PRO A 189 -18.82 -22.65 7.65
N ASP A 190 -18.24 -22.89 6.48
CA ASP A 190 -18.94 -22.84 5.20
C ASP A 190 -18.99 -24.24 4.58
N SER A 191 -19.96 -24.44 3.69
CA SER A 191 -20.10 -25.68 2.95
C SER A 191 -20.22 -25.36 1.47
N PHE A 192 -19.46 -26.05 0.65
CA PHE A 192 -19.58 -25.98 -0.80
C PHE A 192 -19.89 -27.37 -1.36
N LEU A 193 -20.49 -27.37 -2.55
CA LEU A 193 -20.68 -28.60 -3.31
C LEU A 193 -19.39 -28.86 -4.11
N GLU A 194 -18.89 -30.08 -4.02
CA GLU A 194 -17.80 -30.58 -4.86
C GLU A 194 -18.26 -31.87 -5.54
N PHE A 195 -17.70 -32.16 -6.71
CA PHE A 195 -17.90 -33.45 -7.35
C PHE A 195 -16.98 -34.47 -6.68
N GLN A 196 -17.54 -35.56 -6.15
CA GLN A 196 -16.82 -36.74 -5.70
C GLN A 196 -17.33 -37.92 -6.51
N GLU A 197 -16.45 -38.57 -7.28
CA GLU A 197 -16.78 -39.72 -8.13
C GLU A 197 -17.98 -39.48 -9.07
N GLY A 198 -18.16 -38.24 -9.55
CA GLY A 198 -19.25 -37.84 -10.45
C GLY A 198 -20.55 -37.46 -9.76
N GLU A 199 -20.64 -37.56 -8.43
CA GLU A 199 -21.80 -37.13 -7.64
C GLU A 199 -21.52 -35.84 -6.85
N LEU A 200 -22.57 -35.08 -6.55
CA LEU A 200 -22.46 -33.86 -5.75
C LEU A 200 -22.38 -34.23 -4.26
N ALA A 201 -21.20 -34.04 -3.68
CA ALA A 201 -20.96 -34.19 -2.25
C ALA A 201 -20.85 -32.81 -1.57
N ARG A 202 -21.35 -32.71 -0.34
CA ARG A 202 -21.18 -31.51 0.49
C ARG A 202 -19.92 -31.64 1.32
N ARG A 203 -18.98 -30.70 1.15
CA ARG A 203 -17.80 -30.60 1.99
C ARG A 203 -17.91 -29.39 2.90
N ASN A 204 -17.75 -29.63 4.20
CA ASN A 204 -17.64 -28.58 5.20
C ASN A 204 -16.17 -28.19 5.35
N ARG A 205 -15.87 -26.89 5.36
CA ARG A 205 -14.55 -26.40 5.77
C ARG A 205 -14.72 -25.25 6.74
N ARG A 206 -13.59 -24.84 7.33
CA ARG A 206 -13.49 -23.62 8.10
C ARG A 206 -12.42 -22.76 7.43
N PRO A 207 -12.79 -21.69 6.72
CA PRO A 207 -11.82 -20.89 5.98
C PRO A 207 -10.89 -20.16 6.94
N VAL A 208 -9.65 -19.90 6.53
CA VAL A 208 -8.75 -18.98 7.23
C VAL A 208 -9.02 -17.57 6.70
N LEU A 209 -9.22 -16.62 7.61
CA LEU A 209 -9.35 -15.21 7.31
C LEU A 209 -8.13 -14.49 7.88
N GLU A 210 -7.53 -13.62 7.09
CA GLU A 210 -6.31 -12.91 7.45
C GLU A 210 -6.54 -11.40 7.55
N PHE A 211 -5.74 -10.76 8.39
CA PHE A 211 -5.56 -9.32 8.43
C PHE A 211 -4.14 -9.00 8.93
N ALA A 212 -3.68 -7.78 8.65
CA ALA A 212 -2.35 -7.34 9.02
C ALA A 212 -2.40 -6.08 9.89
N LEU A 213 -1.37 -5.91 10.72
CA LEU A 213 -1.03 -4.64 11.35
C LEU A 213 0.41 -4.25 11.00
N THR A 214 0.68 -2.96 10.91
CA THR A 214 2.05 -2.43 10.94
C THR A 214 2.17 -1.40 12.07
N TYR A 215 3.36 -1.30 12.65
CA TYR A 215 3.69 -0.29 13.63
C TYR A 215 5.05 0.33 13.31
N GLN A 216 5.04 1.64 13.08
CA GLN A 216 6.24 2.45 12.91
C GLN A 216 6.56 3.16 14.23
N SER A 217 7.72 2.85 14.81
CA SER A 217 8.10 3.40 16.12
C SER A 217 8.27 4.92 16.08
N ASP A 218 8.75 5.45 14.96
CA ASP A 218 9.25 6.82 14.88
C ASP A 218 8.17 7.89 15.11
N ASP A 219 7.00 7.67 14.53
CA ASP A 219 5.83 8.52 14.68
C ASP A 219 4.69 7.87 15.46
N GLY A 220 4.88 6.62 15.91
CA GLY A 220 3.90 5.85 16.68
C GLY A 220 2.68 5.45 15.87
N VAL A 221 2.77 5.37 14.54
CA VAL A 221 1.63 5.03 13.69
C VAL A 221 1.35 3.52 13.71
N ILE A 222 0.12 3.15 14.03
CA ILE A 222 -0.41 1.78 13.91
C ILE A 222 -1.30 1.73 12.67
N GLU A 223 -0.96 0.94 11.66
CA GLU A 223 -1.84 0.70 10.52
C GLU A 223 -2.54 -0.64 10.67
N VAL A 224 -3.82 -0.72 10.29
CA VAL A 224 -4.59 -1.97 10.29
C VAL A 224 -5.16 -2.19 8.89
N ILE A 225 -4.84 -3.34 8.30
CA ILE A 225 -5.29 -3.79 6.99
C ILE A 225 -6.26 -4.95 7.21
N SER A 226 -7.56 -4.70 7.07
CA SER A 226 -8.59 -5.73 7.24
C SER A 226 -9.85 -5.44 6.41
N GLN A 227 -10.58 -6.50 6.03
CA GLN A 227 -11.87 -6.37 5.33
C GLN A 227 -12.94 -5.70 6.22
N GLY A 228 -13.00 -6.06 7.51
CA GLY A 228 -14.03 -5.59 8.46
C GLY A 228 -13.70 -4.24 9.08
N ARG A 229 -14.21 -3.16 8.48
CA ARG A 229 -13.94 -1.78 8.91
C ARG A 229 -14.32 -1.49 10.35
N GLU A 230 -15.42 -2.05 10.87
CA GLU A 230 -15.85 -1.81 12.25
C GLU A 230 -14.85 -2.30 13.30
N SER A 231 -14.03 -3.32 12.97
CA SER A 231 -13.12 -3.95 13.92
C SER A 231 -11.75 -3.29 14.03
N ARG A 232 -11.36 -2.45 13.06
CA ARG A 232 -9.98 -1.93 12.94
C ARG A 232 -9.53 -1.12 14.15
N GLU A 233 -10.43 -0.29 14.68
CA GLU A 233 -10.13 0.54 15.85
C GLU A 233 -9.89 -0.31 17.09
N GLU A 234 -10.71 -1.34 17.29
CA GLU A 234 -10.55 -2.27 18.40
C GLU A 234 -9.29 -3.12 18.25
N ILE A 235 -8.96 -3.56 17.03
CA ILE A 235 -7.71 -4.26 16.71
C ILE A 235 -6.49 -3.40 17.08
N ALA A 236 -6.46 -2.12 16.66
CA ALA A 236 -5.37 -1.21 17.01
C ALA A 236 -5.24 -1.00 18.53
N ARG A 237 -6.37 -0.87 19.24
CA ARG A 237 -6.39 -0.76 20.70
C ARG A 237 -5.83 -2.02 21.38
N MET A 238 -6.27 -3.20 20.95
CA MET A 238 -5.77 -4.46 21.49
C MET A 238 -4.28 -4.59 21.28
N PHE A 239 -3.79 -4.27 20.07
CA PHE A 239 -2.37 -4.28 19.75
C PHE A 239 -1.57 -3.34 20.67
N ALA A 240 -2.03 -2.11 20.87
CA ALA A 240 -1.36 -1.17 21.74
C ALA A 240 -1.34 -1.63 23.21
N GLU A 241 -2.47 -2.12 23.73
CA GLU A 241 -2.58 -2.56 25.12
C GLU A 241 -1.77 -3.83 25.40
N THR A 242 -1.67 -4.77 24.45
CA THR A 242 -0.97 -6.04 24.66
C THR A 242 0.44 -6.06 24.12
N LEU A 243 0.71 -5.60 22.89
CA LEU A 243 2.03 -5.69 22.29
C LEU A 243 2.89 -4.44 22.52
N LEU A 244 2.28 -3.25 22.64
CA LEU A 244 2.99 -2.02 23.04
C LEU A 244 2.88 -1.73 24.54
N GLN A 245 2.12 -2.53 25.30
CA GLN A 245 1.90 -2.38 26.74
C GLN A 245 1.45 -0.96 27.15
N THR A 246 0.69 -0.29 26.29
CA THR A 246 0.31 1.12 26.44
C THR A 246 -1.17 1.32 26.11
N GLN A 247 -1.86 2.12 26.92
CA GLN A 247 -3.23 2.55 26.61
C GLN A 247 -3.21 3.72 25.63
N ILE A 248 -4.05 3.66 24.60
CA ILE A 248 -4.16 4.71 23.59
C ILE A 248 -5.59 5.25 23.52
N GLN A 249 -5.72 6.55 23.26
CA GLN A 249 -6.95 7.08 22.71
C GLN A 249 -6.91 6.80 21.21
N THR A 250 -7.81 5.96 20.72
CA THR A 250 -7.84 5.50 19.32
C THR A 250 -8.27 6.62 18.37
N ALA A 251 -7.39 7.60 18.17
CA ALA A 251 -7.54 8.64 17.17
C ALA A 251 -7.06 8.11 15.81
N ARG A 252 -7.86 8.29 14.76
CA ARG A 252 -7.46 7.89 13.40
C ARG A 252 -6.34 8.79 12.89
N VAL A 253 -5.34 8.19 12.27
CA VAL A 253 -4.34 8.93 11.49
C VAL A 253 -4.96 9.32 10.16
N PRO A 254 -4.93 10.61 9.79
CA PRO A 254 -5.36 11.04 8.48
C PRO A 254 -4.52 10.42 7.34
N LEU A 255 -5.18 9.82 6.33
CA LEU A 255 -4.58 9.21 5.11
C LEU A 255 -3.48 10.01 4.40
N ARG A 256 -3.54 11.34 4.48
CA ARG A 256 -2.57 12.27 3.90
C ARG A 256 -2.38 13.39 4.90
N ARG A 257 -1.15 13.75 5.24
CA ARG A 257 -0.90 14.97 6.02
C ARG A 257 -0.53 16.08 5.05
N TYR A 258 -1.39 17.08 4.95
CA TYR A 258 -1.02 18.29 4.22
C TYR A 258 -0.16 19.19 5.12
N ASP A 259 0.90 19.75 4.56
CA ASP A 259 1.69 20.80 5.20
C ASP A 259 1.48 22.11 4.43
N LEU A 260 0.71 23.02 5.03
CA LEU A 260 0.39 24.31 4.43
C LEU A 260 1.31 25.43 4.95
N SER A 261 2.26 25.14 5.83
CA SER A 261 3.10 26.16 6.47
C SER A 261 3.91 26.96 5.45
N SER A 262 4.43 26.28 4.43
CA SER A 262 5.18 26.91 3.33
C SER A 262 4.35 27.88 2.47
N LEU A 263 3.01 27.86 2.59
CA LEU A 263 2.10 28.80 1.91
C LEU A 263 1.86 30.09 2.71
N ALA A 264 2.55 30.30 3.83
CA ALA A 264 2.49 31.56 4.58
C ALA A 264 3.28 32.70 3.92
N SER A 265 4.10 32.38 2.92
CA SER A 265 4.92 33.34 2.20
C SER A 265 4.92 33.06 0.69
N PRO A 266 5.19 34.07 -0.15
CA PRO A 266 5.38 33.86 -1.58
C PRO A 266 6.42 32.78 -1.85
N ARG A 267 6.09 31.84 -2.74
CA ARG A 267 6.99 30.77 -3.17
C ARG A 267 6.75 30.40 -4.61
N GLU A 268 7.75 29.78 -5.21
CA GLU A 268 7.62 29.17 -6.52
C GLU A 268 6.97 27.79 -6.44
N PHE A 269 6.33 27.42 -7.55
CA PHE A 269 5.70 26.13 -7.77
C PHE A 269 6.33 25.52 -9.03
N PRO A 270 7.49 24.85 -8.90
CA PRO A 270 8.18 24.29 -10.06
C PRO A 270 7.28 23.28 -10.79
N THR A 271 7.37 23.30 -12.12
CA THR A 271 6.61 22.43 -13.03
C THR A 271 7.47 21.89 -14.16
N GLU A 272 7.16 20.71 -14.65
CA GLU A 272 7.79 20.13 -15.83
C GLU A 272 7.05 20.57 -17.11
N PRO A 273 7.77 21.03 -18.15
CA PRO A 273 7.16 21.47 -19.41
C PRO A 273 6.25 20.43 -20.07
N LYS A 274 6.55 19.13 -19.90
CA LYS A 274 5.79 18.02 -20.47
C LYS A 274 4.36 17.89 -19.92
N ASP A 275 4.11 18.42 -18.73
CA ASP A 275 2.79 18.37 -18.09
C ASP A 275 1.89 19.56 -18.50
N GLY A 276 2.42 20.49 -19.30
CA GLY A 276 1.65 21.56 -19.95
C GLY A 276 1.07 22.59 -18.98
N ILE A 277 1.66 22.77 -17.79
CA ILE A 277 1.23 23.76 -16.82
C ILE A 277 1.82 25.13 -17.20
N GLU A 278 0.94 26.12 -17.35
CA GLU A 278 1.27 27.51 -17.68
C GLU A 278 1.57 28.32 -16.41
N SER A 279 0.76 28.17 -15.36
CA SER A 279 0.98 28.86 -14.09
C SER A 279 0.29 28.19 -12.91
N VAL A 280 0.81 28.45 -11.71
CA VAL A 280 0.25 28.00 -10.43
C VAL A 280 0.14 29.20 -9.50
N LYS A 281 -1.04 29.40 -8.89
CA LYS A 281 -1.29 30.52 -7.97
C LYS A 281 -2.04 30.06 -6.73
N VAL A 282 -1.65 30.56 -5.56
CA VAL A 282 -2.48 30.49 -4.35
C VAL A 282 -3.58 31.53 -4.47
N VAL A 283 -4.83 31.08 -4.46
CA VAL A 283 -6.00 31.94 -4.68
C VAL A 283 -6.88 32.06 -3.45
N MET A 284 -6.67 31.22 -2.44
CA MET A 284 -7.37 31.35 -1.15
C MET A 284 -6.53 30.80 0.00
N LEU A 285 -6.56 31.49 1.13
CA LEU A 285 -6.04 31.07 2.42
C LEU A 285 -7.12 31.25 3.49
N GLN A 286 -7.39 30.19 4.26
CA GLN A 286 -8.19 30.28 5.48
C GLN A 286 -7.25 30.19 6.68
N LEU A 287 -7.27 31.22 7.51
CA LEU A 287 -6.42 31.37 8.68
C LEU A 287 -7.25 31.11 9.94
N GLN A 288 -6.63 30.51 10.94
CA GLN A 288 -7.17 30.36 12.30
C GLN A 288 -6.19 30.99 13.29
N PRO A 289 -6.63 31.86 14.21
CA PRO A 289 -5.79 32.35 15.29
C PRO A 289 -5.30 31.20 16.18
N LEU A 290 -4.06 31.28 16.66
CA LEU A 290 -3.50 30.25 17.56
C LEU A 290 -4.07 30.36 18.99
N ASP A 291 -4.37 31.58 19.44
CA ASP A 291 -4.72 31.88 20.83
C ASP A 291 -6.24 32.00 21.08
N HIS A 292 -7.05 31.81 20.04
CA HIS A 292 -8.50 31.94 20.08
C HIS A 292 -9.21 30.68 19.58
N GLY A 293 -10.52 30.60 19.78
CA GLY A 293 -11.35 29.42 19.51
C GLY A 293 -11.41 28.97 18.03
N PRO A 294 -12.46 28.24 17.61
CA PRO A 294 -12.54 27.67 16.27
C PRO A 294 -12.80 28.68 15.14
N GLU A 295 -12.74 29.98 15.43
CA GLU A 295 -12.99 31.07 14.49
C GLU A 295 -11.97 31.09 13.36
N ARG A 296 -12.42 31.47 12.17
CA ARG A 296 -11.58 31.44 10.96
C ARG A 296 -11.79 32.68 10.12
N ILE A 297 -10.72 33.16 9.53
CA ILE A 297 -10.72 34.26 8.56
C ILE A 297 -10.36 33.70 7.20
N THR A 298 -11.10 34.05 6.16
CA THR A 298 -10.82 33.57 4.79
C THR A 298 -10.46 34.75 3.90
N PHE A 299 -9.31 34.63 3.24
CA PHE A 299 -8.86 35.53 2.20
C PHE A 299 -8.91 34.79 0.88
N GLU A 300 -9.65 35.32 -0.08
CA GLU A 300 -9.77 34.75 -1.42
C GLU A 300 -9.60 35.84 -2.45
N THR A 301 -8.77 35.59 -3.46
CA THR A 301 -8.46 36.52 -4.53
C THR A 301 -9.01 36.00 -5.85
N ASN A 302 -9.34 36.93 -6.73
CA ASN A 302 -9.72 36.56 -8.09
C ASN A 302 -8.46 36.25 -8.89
N ARG A 303 -8.36 35.02 -9.41
CA ARG A 303 -7.24 34.56 -10.26
C ARG A 303 -6.94 35.44 -11.48
N ARG A 304 -7.90 36.27 -11.93
CA ARG A 304 -7.74 37.21 -13.04
C ARG A 304 -6.94 38.46 -12.68
N THR A 305 -6.61 38.66 -11.40
CA THR A 305 -5.81 39.80 -10.98
C THR A 305 -4.33 39.45 -11.05
N ASP A 306 -3.51 40.40 -11.47
CA ASP A 306 -2.06 40.21 -11.54
C ASP A 306 -1.44 40.16 -10.13
N GLN A 307 -2.02 40.89 -9.18
CA GLN A 307 -1.62 40.83 -7.77
C GLN A 307 -1.94 39.48 -7.14
N SER A 308 -0.93 38.91 -6.48
CA SER A 308 -1.00 37.72 -5.64
C SER A 308 -1.79 37.95 -4.35
N ILE A 309 -2.17 36.85 -3.68
CA ILE A 309 -2.81 36.93 -2.36
C ILE A 309 -1.89 37.58 -1.31
N TYR A 310 -0.58 37.39 -1.44
CA TYR A 310 0.41 37.92 -0.51
C TYR A 310 0.56 39.44 -0.65
N GLU A 311 0.66 39.95 -1.88
CA GLU A 311 0.70 41.39 -2.14
C GLU A 311 -0.58 42.07 -1.62
N ARG A 312 -1.76 41.47 -1.85
CA ARG A 312 -3.02 42.04 -1.33
C ARG A 312 -3.08 42.07 0.20
N LEU A 313 -2.64 40.99 0.85
CA LEU A 313 -2.59 40.95 2.31
C LEU A 313 -1.62 41.98 2.86
N TRP A 314 -0.50 42.20 2.18
CA TRP A 314 0.45 43.24 2.53
C TRP A 314 -0.14 44.65 2.34
N ASP A 315 -0.78 44.92 1.20
CA ASP A 315 -1.42 46.21 0.90
C ASP A 315 -2.56 46.56 1.87
N TRP A 316 -3.32 45.57 2.35
CA TRP A 316 -4.48 45.81 3.22
C TRP A 316 -4.15 45.92 4.71
N PHE A 317 -3.13 45.19 5.16
CA PHE A 317 -2.84 45.05 6.58
C PHE A 317 -1.47 45.57 6.99
N GLU A 318 -0.55 45.76 6.05
CA GLU A 318 0.83 46.22 6.28
C GLU A 318 1.49 45.47 7.45
N THR A 319 1.78 46.18 8.54
CA THR A 319 2.42 45.63 9.76
C THR A 319 1.51 44.66 10.54
N ASN A 320 0.20 44.68 10.31
CA ASN A 320 -0.78 43.79 10.95
C ASN A 320 -1.14 42.58 10.07
N ASN A 321 -0.29 42.23 9.11
CA ASN A 321 -0.56 41.11 8.20
C ASN A 321 -0.74 39.79 8.98
N PRO A 322 -1.88 39.09 8.83
CA PRO A 322 -2.13 37.88 9.59
C PRO A 322 -1.17 36.74 9.25
N LEU A 323 -0.50 36.77 8.09
CA LEU A 323 0.53 35.79 7.73
C LEU A 323 1.85 35.97 8.51
N THR A 324 2.10 37.16 9.06
CA THR A 324 3.25 37.43 9.95
C THR A 324 2.87 37.39 11.44
N GLY A 325 1.58 37.22 11.75
CA GLY A 325 1.05 37.17 13.10
C GLY A 325 0.83 35.76 13.64
N HIS A 326 0.10 35.66 14.77
CA HIS A 326 -0.21 34.40 15.45
C HIS A 326 -1.38 33.63 14.80
N PHE A 327 -1.27 33.32 13.51
CA PHE A 327 -2.25 32.54 12.77
C PHE A 327 -1.62 31.30 12.14
N ARG A 328 -2.44 30.24 12.00
CA ARG A 328 -2.11 29.07 11.19
C ARG A 328 -3.00 28.96 9.97
N ILE A 329 -2.44 28.54 8.84
CA ILE A 329 -3.21 28.24 7.63
C ILE A 329 -3.93 26.90 7.84
N GLN A 330 -5.25 26.92 7.80
CA GLN A 330 -6.12 25.74 7.91
C GLN A 330 -6.56 25.20 6.55
N VAL A 331 -6.74 26.07 5.56
CA VAL A 331 -7.17 25.69 4.22
C VAL A 331 -6.43 26.55 3.21
N ALA A 332 -6.01 25.96 2.10
CA ALA A 332 -5.51 26.67 0.94
C ALA A 332 -6.24 26.22 -0.34
N LYS A 333 -6.49 27.15 -1.27
CA LYS A 333 -6.81 26.80 -2.66
C LYS A 333 -5.66 27.18 -3.58
N VAL A 334 -5.16 26.20 -4.31
CA VAL A 334 -4.13 26.36 -5.34
C VAL A 334 -4.78 26.18 -6.70
N SER A 335 -4.64 27.17 -7.58
CA SER A 335 -5.13 27.15 -8.95
C SER A 335 -3.99 26.81 -9.90
N ILE A 336 -4.17 25.75 -10.70
CA ILE A 336 -3.24 25.30 -11.73
C ILE A 336 -3.88 25.59 -13.09
N GLN A 337 -3.24 26.44 -13.88
CA GLN A 337 -3.65 26.77 -15.23
C GLN A 337 -2.76 26.01 -16.22
N PHE A 338 -3.38 25.28 -17.14
CA PHE A 338 -2.70 24.56 -18.21
C PHE A 338 -2.61 25.43 -19.47
N HIS A 339 -1.64 25.19 -20.33
CA HIS A 339 -1.63 25.78 -21.66
C HIS A 339 -2.89 25.37 -22.46
N PRO A 340 -3.39 26.21 -23.37
CA PRO A 340 -4.50 25.84 -24.25
C PRO A 340 -4.17 24.61 -25.09
N GLU A 341 -5.11 23.67 -25.20
CA GLU A 341 -5.00 22.55 -26.14
C GLU A 341 -5.03 23.05 -27.59
N LYS A 342 -4.53 22.24 -28.54
CA LYS A 342 -4.47 22.62 -29.97
C LYS A 342 -5.86 23.04 -30.48
N GLY A 343 -6.01 24.32 -30.84
CA GLY A 343 -7.26 24.92 -31.33
C GLY A 343 -8.10 25.64 -30.25
N GLY A 344 -7.72 25.56 -28.99
CA GLY A 344 -8.37 26.26 -27.87
C GLY A 344 -7.82 27.68 -27.65
N ARG A 345 -8.70 28.62 -27.28
CA ARG A 345 -8.30 29.99 -26.89
C ARG A 345 -7.93 30.13 -25.40
N ARG A 346 -8.27 29.15 -24.56
CA ARG A 346 -8.05 29.21 -23.11
C ARG A 346 -7.57 27.88 -22.58
N GLY A 347 -6.60 27.96 -21.67
CA GLY A 347 -6.14 26.88 -20.83
C GLY A 347 -7.24 26.35 -19.92
N LYS A 348 -7.25 25.03 -19.70
CA LYS A 348 -8.05 24.42 -18.64
C LYS A 348 -7.50 24.87 -17.27
N ILE A 349 -8.38 25.02 -16.28
CA ILE A 349 -7.98 25.39 -14.92
C ILE A 349 -8.46 24.33 -13.96
N LEU A 350 -7.53 23.84 -13.15
CA LEU A 350 -7.77 22.89 -12.08
C LEU A 350 -7.54 23.58 -10.74
N THR A 351 -8.49 23.48 -9.82
CA THR A 351 -8.38 24.09 -8.48
C THR A 351 -8.29 23.00 -7.42
N ILE A 352 -7.15 22.94 -6.74
CA ILE A 352 -6.92 22.05 -5.61
C ILE A 352 -7.27 22.79 -4.33
N ARG A 353 -8.15 22.23 -3.52
CA ARG A 353 -8.43 22.70 -2.16
C ARG A 353 -7.80 21.75 -1.17
N LEU A 354 -6.81 22.22 -0.42
CA LEU A 354 -6.16 21.50 0.68
C LEU A 354 -6.70 22.02 2.01
N ALA A 355 -7.07 21.14 2.93
CA ALA A 355 -7.50 21.49 4.27
C ALA A 355 -6.80 20.61 5.29
N LEU A 356 -6.30 21.20 6.37
CA LEU A 356 -5.71 20.43 7.45
C LEU A 356 -6.78 19.62 8.20
N PRO A 357 -6.43 18.41 8.69
CA PRO A 357 -5.13 17.76 8.49
C PRO A 357 -5.00 17.06 7.11
N ASN A 358 -6.11 16.72 6.45
CA ASN A 358 -6.12 15.79 5.30
C ASN A 358 -7.23 15.97 4.26
N GLY A 359 -7.97 17.07 4.31
CA GLY A 359 -9.03 17.34 3.35
C GLY A 359 -8.46 17.71 1.98
N CYS A 360 -8.90 17.04 0.93
CA CYS A 360 -8.56 17.36 -0.45
C CYS A 360 -9.70 17.07 -1.42
N ASN A 361 -9.85 17.86 -2.48
CA ASN A 361 -10.91 17.72 -3.47
C ASN A 361 -10.51 16.88 -4.71
N LEU A 362 -9.35 16.22 -4.73
CA LEU A 362 -8.88 15.42 -5.87
C LEU A 362 -9.74 14.19 -6.19
N LYS A 363 -10.55 13.70 -5.23
CA LYS A 363 -11.45 12.56 -5.49
C LYS A 363 -12.52 12.86 -6.56
N GLY A 364 -12.80 14.13 -6.83
CA GLY A 364 -13.78 14.57 -7.83
C GLY A 364 -13.20 14.88 -9.21
N THR A 365 -11.89 14.67 -9.43
CA THR A 365 -11.21 14.98 -10.69
C THR A 365 -11.00 13.72 -11.54
N THR A 366 -10.68 13.88 -12.81
CA THR A 366 -10.33 12.76 -13.70
C THR A 366 -9.01 12.08 -13.25
N ASP A 367 -8.77 10.83 -13.65
CA ASP A 367 -7.54 10.11 -13.28
C ASP A 367 -6.27 10.81 -13.75
N LYS A 368 -6.29 11.38 -14.96
CA LYS A 368 -5.16 12.16 -15.50
C LYS A 368 -4.87 13.40 -14.64
N GLU A 369 -5.90 14.12 -14.21
CA GLU A 369 -5.75 15.29 -13.33
C GLU A 369 -5.26 14.89 -11.95
N ARG A 370 -5.80 13.79 -11.42
CA ARG A 370 -5.41 13.25 -10.12
C ARG A 370 -3.91 12.91 -10.10
N LEU A 371 -3.41 12.20 -11.12
CA LEU A 371 -2.00 11.85 -11.26
C LEU A 371 -1.09 13.09 -11.32
N ILE A 372 -1.46 14.08 -12.12
CA ILE A 372 -0.72 15.35 -12.22
C ILE A 372 -0.71 16.06 -10.86
N CYS A 373 -1.85 16.15 -10.18
CA CYS A 373 -1.91 16.81 -8.88
C CYS A 373 -1.15 16.07 -7.79
N GLU A 374 -1.22 14.74 -7.74
CA GLU A 374 -0.49 13.93 -6.77
C GLU A 374 1.02 14.13 -6.93
N LYS A 375 1.51 14.08 -8.18
CA LYS A 375 2.91 14.40 -8.52
C LYS A 375 3.33 15.78 -8.00
N TYR A 376 2.55 16.82 -8.30
CA TYR A 376 2.93 18.18 -7.95
C TYR A 376 2.75 18.54 -6.48
N LEU A 377 1.74 17.98 -5.80
CA LEU A 377 1.60 18.17 -4.36
C LEU A 377 2.81 17.59 -3.60
N ALA A 378 3.34 16.46 -4.06
CA ALA A 378 4.58 15.88 -3.53
C ALA A 378 5.79 16.77 -3.87
N LEU A 379 5.95 17.15 -5.14
CA LEU A 379 7.06 18.02 -5.58
C LEU A 379 7.09 19.38 -4.85
N TRP A 380 5.92 19.93 -4.52
CA TRP A 380 5.82 21.20 -3.79
C TRP A 380 5.99 21.04 -2.28
N GLY A 381 6.14 19.81 -1.76
CA GLY A 381 6.22 19.52 -0.34
C GLY A 381 4.94 19.87 0.42
N LEU A 382 3.79 19.86 -0.25
CA LEU A 382 2.49 20.17 0.37
C LEU A 382 1.79 18.94 0.93
N VAL A 383 2.20 17.74 0.52
CA VAL A 383 1.74 16.47 1.09
C VAL A 383 2.95 15.74 1.66
N LYS A 384 2.77 15.19 2.86
CA LYS A 384 3.63 14.16 3.42
C LYS A 384 2.81 12.88 3.37
N ASP A 385 3.28 11.93 2.57
CA ASP A 385 2.76 10.58 2.64
C ASP A 385 3.19 9.97 3.98
N LEU A 386 2.31 9.16 4.57
CA LEU A 386 2.65 8.37 5.76
C LEU A 386 3.56 7.21 5.40
#